data_AF-A0A9E2UZ98-F1
#
_entry.id   AF-A0A9E2UZ98-F1
#
_cell.length_a   1.000
_cell.length_b   1.000
_cell.length_c   1.000
_cell.angle_alpha   90.00
_cell.angle_beta   90.00
_cell.angle_gamma   90.00
#
_symmetry.space_group_name_H-M   'P 1'
#
loop_
_entity.id
_entity.type
_entity.pdbx_description
1 polymer ?
#
loop_
_entity_poly.entity_id
_entity_poly.type
_entity_poly.pdbx_seq_one_letter_code
_entity_poly.pdbx_strand_id
1 'polypeptide(L)' 'MQAVIPPRQRSKVVGDLLEAEVRRRERELYECALAVEQDEQLHAEMADWDVTVGDGIETETW' A
#
# COMPACT_ATOMS: atom_id res chain seq x y z
N MET A 1 -16.65 -21.76 -23.66
CA MET A 1 -17.37 -21.88 -22.37
C MET A 1 -17.99 -20.51 -22.08
N GLN A 2 -19.27 -20.33 -22.45
CA GLN A 2 -19.95 -19.05 -22.28
C GLN A 2 -20.40 -18.98 -20.82
N ALA A 3 -19.74 -18.14 -20.01
CA ALA A 3 -20.09 -18.00 -18.61
C ALA A 3 -21.57 -17.61 -18.48
N VAL A 4 -22.33 -18.41 -17.74
CA VAL A 4 -23.78 -18.26 -17.52
C VAL A 4 -24.01 -17.08 -16.57
N ILE A 5 -23.69 -15.87 -17.00
CA ILE A 5 -24.01 -14.66 -16.24
C ILE A 5 -25.45 -14.27 -16.58
N PRO A 6 -26.33 -14.13 -15.58
CA PRO A 6 -27.72 -13.73 -15.83
C PRO A 6 -27.80 -12.42 -16.62
N PRO A 7 -28.78 -12.28 -17.54
CA PRO A 7 -28.96 -11.07 -18.32
C PRO A 7 -29.02 -9.83 -17.41
N ARG A 8 -28.37 -8.75 -17.83
CA ARG A 8 -28.31 -7.45 -17.11
C ARG A 8 -27.58 -7.47 -15.75
N GLN A 9 -26.99 -8.60 -15.33
CA GLN A 9 -26.20 -8.68 -14.10
C GLN A 9 -24.68 -8.59 -14.33
N ARG A 10 -24.23 -8.55 -15.59
CA ARG A 10 -22.80 -8.58 -15.92
C ARG A 10 -21.98 -7.50 -15.21
N SER A 11 -22.44 -6.25 -15.20
CA SER A 11 -21.71 -5.17 -14.53
C SER A 11 -21.62 -5.38 -13.02
N LYS A 12 -22.67 -5.93 -12.40
CA LYS A 12 -22.66 -6.28 -10.97
C LYS A 12 -21.64 -7.38 -10.69
N VAL A 13 -21.70 -8.49 -11.45
CA VAL A 13 -20.75 -9.61 -11.29
C VAL A 13 -19.30 -9.15 -11.49
N VAL A 14 -19.04 -8.30 -12.48
CA VAL A 14 -17.70 -7.73 -12.69
C VAL A 14 -17.31 -6.81 -11.53
N GLY A 15 -18.22 -5.99 -11.03
CA GLY A 15 -17.98 -5.14 -9.85
C GLY A 15 -17.60 -5.96 -8.62
N ASP A 16 -18.38 -6.99 -8.31
CA ASP A 16 -18.14 -7.88 -7.18
C ASP A 16 -16.77 -8.59 -7.30
N LEU A 17 -16.40 -9.01 -8.51
CA LEU A 17 -15.09 -9.62 -8.79
C LEU A 17 -13.93 -8.62 -8.61
N LEU A 18 -14.09 -7.40 -9.13
CA LEU A 18 -13.07 -6.35 -8.99
C LEU A 18 -12.90 -5.96 -7.53
N GLU A 19 -13.99 -5.78 -6.78
CA GLU A 19 -13.93 -5.46 -5.36
C GLU A 19 -13.21 -6.56 -4.56
N ALA A 20 -13.52 -7.83 -4.81
CA ALA A 20 -12.85 -8.94 -4.16
C ALA A 20 -11.34 -8.96 -4.45
N GLU A 21 -10.96 -8.70 -5.71
CA GLU A 21 -9.56 -8.63 -6.12
C GLU A 21 -8.83 -7.44 -5.48
N VAL A 22 -9.44 -6.26 -5.47
CA VAL A 22 -8.89 -5.05 -4.83
C VAL A 22 -8.65 -5.31 -3.34
N ARG A 23 -9.66 -5.82 -2.62
CA ARG A 23 -9.52 -6.15 -1.20
C ARG A 23 -8.43 -7.19 -0.92
N ARG A 24 -8.17 -8.12 -1.85
CA ARG A 24 -7.07 -9.08 -1.72
C ARG A 24 -5.72 -8.36 -1.83
N ARG A 25 -5.53 -7.57 -2.88
CA ARG A 25 -4.27 -6.84 -3.13
C ARG A 25 -3.97 -5.80 -2.05
N GLU A 26 -4.99 -5.06 -1.60
CA GLU A 26 -4.82 -4.07 -0.54
C GLU A 26 -4.39 -4.72 0.77
N ARG A 27 -4.86 -5.94 1.07
CA ARG A 27 -4.43 -6.68 2.25
C ARG A 27 -2.96 -7.08 2.17
N GLU A 28 -2.52 -7.59 1.02
CA GLU A 28 -1.11 -7.94 0.80
C GLU A 28 -0.21 -6.69 0.99
N LEU A 29 -0.61 -5.55 0.44
CA LEU A 29 0.12 -4.29 0.61
C LEU A 29 0.10 -3.79 2.07
N TYR A 30 -1.05 -3.91 2.74
CA TYR A 30 -1.20 -3.54 4.14
C TYR A 30 -0.30 -4.40 5.05
N GLU A 31 -0.25 -5.71 4.83
CA GLU A 31 0.61 -6.63 5.59
C GLU A 31 2.09 -6.30 5.37
N CYS A 32 2.50 -5.96 4.15
CA CYS A 32 3.85 -5.48 3.87
C CYS A 32 4.17 -4.18 4.61
N ALA A 33 3.27 -3.19 4.56
CA ALA A 33 3.46 -1.93 5.28
C ALA A 33 3.53 -2.16 6.79
N LEU A 34 2.66 -3.01 7.33
CA LEU A 34 2.65 -3.35 8.75
C LEU A 34 3.94 -4.07 9.18
N ALA A 35 4.49 -4.95 8.34
CA ALA A 35 5.74 -5.62 8.63
C ALA A 35 6.92 -4.64 8.71
N VAL A 36 6.95 -3.63 7.83
CA VAL A 36 7.94 -2.54 7.87
C VAL A 36 7.78 -1.72 9.14
N GLU A 37 6.56 -1.30 9.47
CA GLU A 37 6.25 -0.49 10.67
C GLU A 37 6.54 -1.22 11.99
N GLN A 38 6.54 -2.55 11.98
CA GLN A 38 6.85 -3.38 13.15
C GLN A 38 8.32 -3.79 13.22
N ASP A 39 9.13 -3.46 12.20
CA ASP A 39 10.55 -3.76 12.19
C ASP A 39 11.33 -2.71 13.01
N GLU A 40 11.51 -3.01 14.30
CA GLU A 40 12.23 -2.14 15.24
C GLU A 40 13.69 -1.90 14.82
N GLN A 41 14.35 -2.87 14.18
CA GLN A 41 15.72 -2.72 13.74
C GLN A 41 15.79 -1.73 12.58
N LEU A 42 14.93 -1.90 11.57
CA LEU A 42 14.81 -0.96 10.47
C LEU A 42 14.47 0.45 10.96
N HIS A 43 13.56 0.58 11.92
CA HIS A 43 13.20 1.87 12.51
C HIS A 43 14.38 2.53 13.23
N ALA A 44 15.16 1.78 13.99
CA ALA A 44 16.36 2.30 14.64
C ALA A 44 17.38 2.77 13.59
N GLU A 45 17.60 1.98 12.54
CA GLU A 45 18.47 2.37 11.43
C GLU A 45 17.97 3.65 10.76
N MET A 46 16.67 3.77 10.45
CA MET A 46 16.09 4.98 9.86
C MET A 46 16.23 6.21 10.77
N ALA A 47 16.06 6.05 12.08
CA ALA A 47 16.25 7.14 13.05
C ALA A 47 17.71 7.62 13.10
N ASP A 48 18.69 6.73 12.93
CA ASP A 48 20.11 7.11 12.85
C ASP A 48 20.39 8.00 11.62
N TRP A 49 19.62 7.86 10.54
CA TRP A 49 19.74 8.70 9.34
C TRP A 49 19.11 10.09 9.49
N ASP A 50 18.23 10.31 10.48
CA ASP A 50 17.57 11.62 10.68
C ASP A 50 18.58 12.76 10.87
N VAL A 51 19.79 12.46 11.37
CA VAL A 51 20.86 13.46 11.55
C VAL A 51 21.33 14.08 10.23
N THR A 52 21.16 13.35 9.12
CA THR A 52 21.59 13.76 7.78
C THR A 52 20.50 14.48 6.98
N VAL A 53 19.29 14.64 7.53
CA VAL A 53 18.13 15.16 6.79
C VAL A 53 18.32 16.58 6.24
N GLY A 54 19.25 17.35 6.81
CA GLY A 54 19.62 18.71 6.39
C GLY A 54 20.95 18.81 5.64
N ASP A 55 21.63 17.69 5.37
CA ASP A 55 22.94 17.73 4.73
C ASP A 55 22.84 18.31 3.30
N GLY A 56 23.61 19.35 3.02
CA GLY A 56 23.60 20.03 1.72
C GLY A 56 22.43 20.99 1.52
N ILE A 57 21.57 21.21 2.53
CA ILE A 57 20.52 22.23 2.54
C ILE A 57 20.99 23.37 3.44
N GLU A 58 21.16 24.58 2.88
CA GLU A 58 21.34 25.77 3.72
C GLU A 58 20.03 26.03 4.47
N THR A 59 20.09 26.10 5.80
CA THR A 59 18.94 26.49 6.61
C THR A 59 18.59 27.93 6.25
N GLU A 60 17.59 28.15 5.40
CA GLU A 60 17.14 29.50 5.09
C GLU A 60 16.60 30.15 6.37
N THR A 61 17.33 31.16 6.86
CA THR A 61 16.92 32.02 7.98
C THR A 61 16.03 33.11 7.42
N TRP A 62 14.74 32.82 7.23
CA TRP A 62 13.73 33.89 7.13
C TRP A 62 13.06 34.10 8.49
#